data_AF-A0A9E5IUW1-F1
#
_entry.id   AF-A0A9E5IUW1-F1
#
_cell.length_a   1.000
_cell.length_b   1.000
_cell.length_c   1.000
_cell.angle_alpha   90.00
_cell.angle_beta   90.00
_cell.angle_gamma   90.00
#
_symmetry.space_group_name_H-M   'P 1'
#
loop_
_entity.id
_entity.type
_entity.pdbx_description
1 polymer ?
#
loop_
_entity_poly.entity_id
_entity_poly.type
_entity_poly.pdbx_seq_one_letter_code
_entity_poly.pdbx_strand_id
1 'polypeptide(L)' 'MLVVGDKEVEGGPLTVRRRGEKDQQLVEKAAFIEQILQEMKERKI' A
#
# COMPACT_ATOMS: atom_id res chain seq x y z
N MET A 1 2.24 -5.56 5.03
CA MET A 1 3.47 -5.91 4.32
C MET A 1 3.41 -5.24 2.97
N LEU A 2 4.41 -4.42 2.67
CA LEU A 2 4.55 -3.73 1.38
C LEU A 2 5.65 -4.46 0.61
N VAL A 3 5.36 -4.86 -0.63
CA VAL A 3 6.34 -5.47 -1.53
C VAL A 3 6.76 -4.42 -2.55
N VAL A 4 8.07 -4.21 -2.69
CA VAL A 4 8.66 -3.26 -3.65
C VAL A 4 9.73 -4.01 -4.42
N GLY A 5 9.50 -4.24 -5.71
CA GLY A 5 10.48 -4.73 -6.67
C GLY A 5 10.82 -3.65 -7.71
N ASP A 6 11.56 -4.04 -8.75
CA ASP A 6 12.05 -3.10 -9.76
C ASP A 6 10.91 -2.39 -10.50
N LYS A 7 9.80 -3.09 -10.77
CA LYS A 7 8.62 -2.54 -11.46
C LYS A 7 7.91 -1.46 -10.63
N GLU A 8 7.90 -1.62 -9.31
CA GLU A 8 7.31 -0.66 -8.38
C GLU A 8 8.21 0.58 -8.20
N VAL A 9 9.53 0.43 -8.37
CA VAL A 9 10.49 1.55 -8.34
C VAL A 9 10.38 2.42 -9.59
N GLU A 10 10.11 1.81 -10.75
CA GLU A 10 9.87 2.51 -12.03
C GLU A 10 8.54 3.29 -12.07
N GLY A 11 7.73 3.24 -11.00
CA GLY A 11 6.49 3.98 -10.87
C GLY A 11 5.23 3.15 -11.12
N GLY A 12 5.34 1.82 -11.17
CA GLY A 12 4.19 0.92 -11.22
C GLY A 12 3.41 0.82 -9.90
N PRO A 13 2.21 0.23 -9.92
CA PRO A 13 1.37 0.02 -8.75
C PRO A 13 2.05 -0.85 -7.69
N LEU A 14 1.92 -0.45 -6.42
CA LEU A 14 2.47 -1.14 -5.26
C LEU A 14 1.65 -2.37 -4.90
N THR A 15 2.32 -3.46 -4.53
CA THR A 15 1.64 -4.63 -3.98
C THR A 15 1.59 -4.54 -2.46
N VAL A 16 0.38 -4.39 -1.91
CA VAL A 16 0.10 -4.20 -0.48
C VAL A 16 -0.64 -5.41 0.05
N ARG A 17 -0.21 -5.91 1.21
CA ARG A 17 -0.92 -6.95 1.97
C ARG A 17 -1.18 -6.50 3.40
N ARG A 18 -2.44 -6.40 3.81
CA ARG A 18 -2.80 -6.04 5.19
C ARG A 18 -2.57 -7.20 6.15
N ARG A 19 -2.29 -6.88 7.41
CA ARG A 19 -2.09 -7.88 8.46
C ARG A 19 -3.43 -8.57 8.74
N GLY A 20 -3.47 -9.90 8.63
CA GLY A 20 -4.71 -10.69 8.78
C GLY A 20 -5.40 -11.01 7.46
N GLU A 21 -5.08 -10.30 6.38
CA GLU A 21 -5.57 -10.61 5.04
C GLU A 21 -4.59 -11.53 4.29
N LYS A 22 -5.15 -12.50 3.56
CA LYS A 22 -4.37 -13.36 2.65
C LYS A 22 -4.15 -12.71 1.30
N ASP A 23 -5.07 -11.84 0.89
CA ASP A 23 -5.06 -11.23 -0.43
C ASP A 23 -4.05 -10.09 -0.53
N GLN A 24 -3.45 -9.99 -1.70
CA GLN A 24 -2.55 -8.91 -2.09
C GLN A 24 -3.33 -7.97 -2.99
N GLN A 25 -3.22 -6.68 -2.73
CA GLN A 25 -3.88 -5.63 -3.50
C GLN A 25 -2.82 -4.83 -4.24
N LEU A 26 -3.07 -4.57 -5.53
CA LEU A 26 -2.29 -3.62 -6.32
C LEU A 26 -2.90 -2.24 -6.12
N VAL A 27 -2.10 -1.31 -5.58
CA VAL A 27 -2.52 0.05 -5.26
C VAL A 27 -1.52 1.02 -5.83
N GLU A 28 -2.00 2.02 -6.56
CA GLU A 28 -1.14 3.12 -7.04
C GLU A 28 -0.40 3.79 -5.89
N LYS A 29 0.87 4.15 -6.11
CA LYS A 29 1.74 4.70 -5.06
C LYS A 29 1.15 5.94 -4.39
N ALA A 30 0.57 6.84 -5.18
CA ALA A 30 -0.08 8.05 -4.67
C ALA A 30 -1.30 7.71 -3.80
N ALA A 31 -2.17 6.82 -4.28
CA ALA A 31 -3.37 6.39 -3.57
C ALA A 31 -3.03 5.66 -2.26
N PHE A 32 -1.97 4.85 -2.26
CA PHE A 32 -1.50 4.17 -1.05
C PHE A 32 -1.03 5.16 0.01
N ILE A 33 -0.27 6.20 -0.37
CA ILE A 33 0.19 7.23 0.56
C ILE A 33 -0.99 7.98 1.18
N GLU A 34 -1.97 8.39 0.37
CA GLU A 34 -3.17 9.07 0.86
C GLU A 34 -3.97 8.19 1.83
N GLN A 35 -4.15 6.91 1.50
CA GLN A 35 -4.86 5.96 2.34
C GLN A 35 -4.19 5.77 3.70
N ILE A 36 -2.87 5.60 3.74
CA ILE A 36 -2.12 5.45 5.00
C ILE A 36 -2.16 6.75 5.82
N LEU A 37 -2.00 7.91 5.17
CA LEU A 37 -2.10 9.21 5.86
C LEU A 37 -3.48 9.40 6.49
N GLN A 38 -4.55 8.96 5.82
CA GLN A 38 -5.89 9.00 6.35
C GLN A 38 -6.07 8.02 7.52
N GLU A 39 -5.60 6.78 7.39
CA GLU A 39 -5.65 5.78 8.48
C GLU A 39 -4.89 6.25 9.73
N MET A 40 -3.75 6.92 9.54
CA MET A 40 -2.98 7.54 10.63
C MET A 40 -3.76 8.66 11.33
N LYS A 41 -4.42 9.53 10.57
CA LYS A 41 -5.28 10.59 11.12
C LYS A 41 -6.47 10.02 11.90
N GLU A 42 -7.06 8.94 11.40
CA GLU A 42 -8.20 8.27 12.01
C GLU A 42 -7.81 7.35 13.18
N ARG A 43 -6.51 7.17 13.47
CA ARG A 43 -5.97 6.23 14.47
C ARG A 43 -6.48 4.80 14.30
N LYS A 44 -6.79 4.37 13.07
CA LYS A 44 -7.24 3.00 12.76
C LYS A 44 -6.07 2.02 12.55
N ILE A 45 -4.96 2.24 13.26
CA ILE A 45 -3.70 1.50 13.10
C ILE A 45 -3.54 0.45 14.18
#